data_AF-A0A097KJT4-F1
#
_entry.id   AF-A0A097KJT4-F1
#
_cell.length_a   1.000
_cell.length_b   1.000
_cell.length_c   1.000
_cell.angle_alpha   90.00
_cell.angle_beta   90.00
_cell.angle_gamma   90.00
#
_symmetry.space_group_name_H-M   'P 1'
#
loop_
_entity.id
_entity.type
_entity.pdbx_description
1 polymer ?
#
loop_
_entity_poly.entity_id
_entity_poly.type
_entity_poly.pdbx_seq_one_letter_code
_entity_poly.pdbx_strand_id
1 'polypeptide(L)' 'MFLNFIRLAISIFVIIIIVPQTLNDNVLLRVLNDSKIFGNYSETKKNLNFLTWSLIFIFLGTIFFTDFIF' A
#
# COMPACT_ATOMS: atom_id res chain seq x y z
N MET A 1 -19.48 12.72 5.33
CA MET A 1 -19.68 12.03 4.03
C MET A 1 -18.39 11.98 3.20
N PHE A 2 -17.74 13.11 2.90
CA PHE A 2 -16.47 13.14 2.14
C PHE A 2 -15.31 12.38 2.81
N LEU A 3 -15.11 12.55 4.13
CA LEU A 3 -14.08 11.82 4.89
C LEU A 3 -14.28 10.29 4.85
N ASN A 4 -15.54 9.82 4.90
CA ASN A 4 -15.85 8.39 4.80
C ASN A 4 -15.48 7.82 3.43
N PHE A 5 -15.65 8.60 2.37
CA PHE A 5 -15.25 8.22 1.02
C PHE A 5 -13.72 8.14 0.88
N ILE A 6 -12.98 9.11 1.44
CA ILE A 6 -11.51 9.05 1.52
C ILE A 6 -11.06 7.81 2.27
N ARG A 7 -11.69 7.52 3.42
CA ARG A 7 -11.37 6.34 4.24
C ARG A 7 -11.60 5.04 3.46
N LEU A 8 -12.71 4.96 2.73
CA LEU A 8 -13.01 3.82 1.85
C LEU A 8 -11.94 3.67 0.77
N ALA A 9 -11.58 4.75 0.07
CA ALA A 9 -10.58 4.72 -0.98
C ALA A 9 -9.21 4.26 -0.47
N ILE A 10 -8.75 4.79 0.67
CA ILE A 10 -7.48 4.37 1.29
C ILE A 10 -7.56 2.90 1.71
N SER A 11 -8.67 2.46 2.31
CA SER A 11 -8.86 1.05 2.73
C SER A 11 -8.77 0.09 1.54
N ILE A 12 -9.43 0.41 0.43
CA ILE A 12 -9.37 -0.38 -0.80
C ILE A 12 -7.93 -0.41 -1.34
N PHE A 13 -7.24 0.72 -1.34
CA PHE A 13 -5.86 0.80 -1.82
C PHE A 13 -4.90 -0.04 -0.97
N VAL A 14 -5.06 -0.01 0.36
CA VAL A 14 -4.31 -0.86 1.30
C VAL A 14 -4.54 -2.33 1.02
N ILE A 15 -5.79 -2.75 0.80
CA ILE A 15 -6.14 -4.14 0.48
C ILE A 15 -5.46 -4.56 -0.83
N ILE A 16 -5.59 -3.76 -1.89
CA ILE A 16 -4.99 -4.07 -3.21
C ILE A 16 -3.47 -4.18 -3.12
N ILE A 17 -2.81 -3.34 -2.30
CA ILE A 17 -1.37 -3.38 -2.14
C ILE A 17 -0.93 -4.58 -1.28
N ILE A 18 -1.60 -4.87 -0.16
CA ILE A 18 -1.13 -5.87 0.81
C ILE A 18 -1.54 -7.30 0.42
N VAL A 19 -2.77 -7.52 -0.05
CA VAL A 19 -3.31 -8.86 -0.33
C VAL A 19 -2.43 -9.70 -1.27
N PRO A 20 -1.93 -9.18 -2.41
CA PRO A 20 -1.11 -9.98 -3.32
C PRO A 20 0.34 -10.17 -2.86
N GLN A 21 0.73 -9.64 -1.69
CA GLN A 21 2.08 -9.79 -1.13
C GLN A 21 2.13 -11.02 -0.22
N THR A 22 2.41 -12.19 -0.80
CA THR A 22 2.65 -13.41 -0.03
C THR A 22 4.14 -13.76 0.02
N LEU A 23 4.56 -14.57 1.00
CA LEU A 23 5.96 -15.01 1.15
C LEU A 23 6.46 -15.84 -0.04
N ASN A 24 5.56 -16.60 -0.67
CA ASN A 24 5.90 -17.52 -1.75
C ASN A 24 5.78 -16.88 -3.13
N ASP A 25 4.80 -16.01 -3.34
CA ASP A 25 4.63 -15.30 -4.61
C ASP A 25 4.08 -13.89 -4.37
N ASN A 26 4.91 -12.90 -4.66
CA ASN A 26 4.51 -11.50 -4.59
C ASN A 26 4.23 -11.01 -6.01
N VAL A 27 2.96 -11.14 -6.41
CA VAL A 27 2.50 -10.82 -7.76
C VAL A 27 2.79 -9.35 -8.10
N LEU A 28 2.60 -8.44 -7.13
CA LEU A 28 2.94 -7.02 -7.33
C LEU A 28 4.43 -6.82 -7.58
N LEU A 29 5.28 -7.49 -6.82
CA LEU A 29 6.73 -7.40 -6.98
C LEU A 29 7.17 -7.90 -8.35
N ARG A 30 6.60 -9.01 -8.82
CA ARG A 30 6.85 -9.56 -10.15
C ARG A 30 6.40 -8.59 -11.24
N VAL A 31 5.16 -8.09 -11.18
CA VAL A 31 4.61 -7.16 -12.17
C VAL A 31 5.43 -5.86 -12.25
N LEU A 32 5.84 -5.31 -11.10
CA LEU A 32 6.65 -4.08 -11.04
C LEU A 32 8.10 -4.30 -11.48
N ASN A 33 8.64 -5.51 -11.31
CA ASN A 33 9.94 -5.86 -11.83
C ASN A 33 9.90 -6.09 -13.35
N ASP A 34 8.84 -6.75 -13.84
CA ASP A 34 8.60 -7.01 -15.27
C ASP A 34 8.34 -5.71 -16.05
N SER A 35 7.76 -4.69 -15.39
CA SER A 35 7.57 -3.36 -16.00
C SER A 35 8.86 -2.55 -16.15
N LYS A 36 10.00 -3.04 -15.64
CA LYS A 36 11.33 -2.38 -15.70
C LYS A 36 11.33 -0.93 -15.18
N ILE A 37 10.39 -0.60 -14.30
CA ILE A 37 10.30 0.73 -13.68
C ILE A 37 11.46 0.93 -12.68
N PHE A 38 11.87 -0.15 -12.02
CA PHE A 38 12.98 -0.17 -11.08
C PHE A 38 14.14 -0.98 -11.68
N GLY A 39 15.37 -0.62 -11.34
CA GLY A 39 16.56 -1.14 -12.02
C GLY A 39 16.83 -2.62 -11.75
N ASN A 40 16.37 -3.15 -10.61
CA ASN A 40 16.52 -4.55 -10.26
C ASN A 40 15.45 -5.01 -9.26
N TYR A 41 15.30 -6.33 -9.13
CA TYR A 41 14.34 -6.96 -8.23
C TYR A 41 14.49 -6.53 -6.76
N SER A 42 15.71 -6.30 -6.30
CA SER A 42 16.00 -5.86 -4.92
C SER A 42 15.48 -4.44 -4.67
N GLU A 43 15.66 -3.55 -5.63
CA GLU A 43 15.17 -2.18 -5.61
C GLU A 43 13.64 -2.14 -5.69
N THR A 44 13.03 -2.93 -6.57
CA THR A 44 11.58 -3.11 -6.64
C THR A 44 11.04 -3.56 -5.28
N LYS A 45 11.69 -4.54 -4.63
CA LYS A 45 11.29 -5.04 -3.32
C LYS A 45 11.40 -3.98 -2.25
N LYS A 46 12.50 -3.22 -2.22
CA LYS A 46 12.72 -2.15 -1.26
C LYS A 46 11.67 -1.04 -1.42
N ASN A 47 11.38 -0.64 -2.65
CA ASN A 47 10.42 0.42 -2.94
C ASN A 47 8.98 -0.03 -2.67
N LEU A 48 8.62 -1.27 -3.02
CA LEU A 48 7.31 -1.84 -2.70
C LEU A 48 7.12 -1.95 -1.18
N ASN A 49 8.14 -2.36 -0.45
CA ASN A 49 8.09 -2.41 1.02
C ASN A 49 7.95 -1.01 1.62
N PHE A 50 8.74 -0.04 1.15
CA PHE A 50 8.61 1.36 1.58
C PHE A 50 7.19 1.90 1.32
N LEU A 51 6.66 1.71 0.12
CA LEU A 51 5.30 2.11 -0.24
C LEU A 51 4.26 1.47 0.67
N THR A 52 4.39 0.16 0.92
CA THR A 52 3.46 -0.59 1.77
C THR A 52 3.46 -0.05 3.20
N TRP A 53 4.64 0.16 3.79
CA TRP A 53 4.75 0.75 5.13
C TRP A 53 4.22 2.17 5.18
N SER A 54 4.56 3.03 4.21
CA SER A 54 3.99 4.38 4.11
C SER A 54 2.46 4.34 4.04
N LEU A 55 1.88 3.41 3.28
CA LEU A 55 0.44 3.28 3.14
C LEU A 55 -0.23 2.85 4.46
N ILE A 56 0.37 1.89 5.18
CA ILE A 56 -0.11 1.46 6.49
C ILE A 56 -0.06 2.62 7.48
N PHE A 57 1.03 3.40 7.51
CA PHE A 57 1.14 4.58 8.37
C PHE A 57 0.07 5.63 8.05
N ILE A 58 -0.16 5.91 6.77
CA ILE A 58 -1.21 6.84 6.34
C ILE A 58 -2.58 6.31 6.77
N PHE A 59 -2.87 5.03 6.54
CA PHE A 59 -4.14 4.41 6.92
C PHE A 59 -4.40 4.51 8.42
N LEU A 60 -3.43 4.14 9.26
CA LEU A 60 -3.52 4.28 10.71
C LEU A 60 -3.70 5.74 11.12
N GLY A 61 -2.93 6.66 10.53
CA GLY A 61 -3.08 8.10 10.77
C GLY A 61 -4.49 8.60 10.44
N THR A 62 -5.08 8.14 9.32
CA THR A 62 -6.45 8.52 8.97
C THR A 62 -7.50 7.98 9.94
N ILE A 63 -7.29 6.78 10.50
CA ILE A 63 -8.16 6.25 11.56
C ILE A 63 -8.11 7.16 12.78
N PHE A 64 -6.92 7.38 13.35
CA PHE A 64 -6.77 8.21 14.55
C PHE A 64 -7.28 9.64 14.36
N PHE A 65 -7.02 10.24 13.20
CA PHE A 65 -7.47 11.61 12.93
C PHE A 65 -8.99 11.70 12.76
N THR A 66 -9.61 10.69 12.15
CA THR A 66 -11.08 10.67 11.99
C THR A 66 -11.76 10.43 13.34
N ASP A 67 -11.24 9.50 14.14
CA ASP A 67 -11.78 9.19 15.48
C ASP A 67 -11.53 10.32 16.49
N PHE A 68 -10.55 11.19 16.25
CA PHE A 68 -10.33 12.39 17.07
C PHE A 68 -11.31 13.53 16.73
N ILE A 69 -11.80 13.59 15.49
CA ILE A 69 -12.65 14.68 14.99
C ILE A 69 -14.15 14.44 15.29
N PHE A 70 -14.55 13.18 15.47
CA PHE A 70 -15.93 12.76 15.72
C PHE A 70 -16.11 12.16 17.11
#